data_AF-A0A6I1EJT1-F1
#
_entry.id   AF-A0A6I1EJT1-F1
#
_cell.length_a   1.000
_cell.length_b   1.000
_cell.length_c   1.000
_cell.angle_alpha   90.00
_cell.angle_beta   90.00
_cell.angle_gamma   90.00
#
_symmetry.space_group_name_H-M   'P 1'
#
loop_
_entity.id
_entity.type
_entity.pdbx_description
1 polymer ?
#
loop_
_entity_poly.entity_id
_entity_poly.type
_entity_poly.pdbx_seq_one_letter_code
_entity_poly.pdbx_strand_id
1 'polypeptide(L)'
;MTVPAAIRELEKIELVRINDGRYQLDHAITRTQEIILKSFGMTKDKVMSQAAAISAALAGKKDSMEDVEDLEPIGEEENEDAEA
;
A
#
# COMPACT_ATOMS: atom_id res chain seq x y z
N MET A 1 4.12 20.13 -22.03
CA MET A 1 3.68 18.99 -21.19
C MET A 1 2.26 18.66 -21.61
N THR A 2 1.94 17.40 -21.91
CA THR A 2 0.56 16.98 -22.26
C THR A 2 -0.07 16.24 -21.07
N VAL A 3 -1.40 16.22 -20.99
CA VAL A 3 -2.10 15.54 -19.88
C VAL A 3 -1.74 14.05 -19.78
N PRO A 4 -1.73 13.25 -20.88
CA PRO A 4 -1.34 11.84 -20.78
C PRO A 4 0.12 11.65 -20.33
N ALA A 5 1.02 12.55 -20.72
CA ALA A 5 2.41 12.48 -20.29
C ALA A 5 2.57 12.82 -18.81
N ALA A 6 1.78 13.75 -18.28
CA ALA A 6 1.79 14.10 -16.86
C ALA A 6 1.29 12.94 -15.99
N ILE A 7 0.26 12.22 -16.43
CA ILE A 7 -0.24 11.04 -15.72
C ILE A 7 0.85 9.97 -15.63
N ARG A 8 1.48 9.61 -16.76
CA ARG A 8 2.60 8.64 -16.78
C ARG A 8 3.78 9.04 -15.91
N GLU A 9 3.99 10.33 -15.70
CA GLU A 9 5.06 10.84 -14.85
C GLU A 9 4.72 10.72 -13.36
N LEU A 10 3.45 10.93 -12.99
CA LEU A 10 2.94 10.76 -11.63
C LEU A 10 2.83 9.28 -11.23
N GLU A 11 2.53 8.38 -12.17
CA GLU A 11 2.47 6.92 -11.94
C GLU A 11 3.79 6.36 -11.39
N LYS A 12 4.92 7.02 -11.66
CA LYS A 12 6.25 6.63 -11.14
C LYS A 12 6.44 6.95 -9.65
N ILE A 13 5.50 7.63 -9.00
CA ILE A 13 5.55 7.90 -7.56
C ILE A 13 4.96 6.69 -6.83
N GLU A 14 5.82 5.79 -6.38
CA GLU A 14 5.42 4.51 -5.80
C GLU A 14 5.85 4.39 -4.34
N LEU A 15 5.05 3.67 -3.55
CA LEU A 15 5.42 3.24 -2.20
C LEU A 15 5.84 1.77 -2.22
N VAL A 16 7.03 1.48 -1.69
CA VAL A 16 7.55 0.14 -1.52
C VAL A 16 7.54 -0.26 -0.06
N ARG A 17 7.26 -1.54 0.19
CA ARG A 17 7.34 -2.13 1.53
C ARG A 17 8.80 -2.45 1.83
N ILE A 18 9.35 -1.77 2.82
CA ILE A 18 10.69 -2.00 3.35
C ILE A 18 10.64 -2.96 4.54
N ASN A 19 11.81 -3.29 5.08
CA ASN A 19 11.95 -4.11 6.29
C ASN A 19 11.08 -3.56 7.44
N ASP A 20 10.63 -4.45 8.32
CA ASP A 20 9.69 -4.16 9.41
C ASP A 20 8.28 -3.75 8.94
N GLY A 21 7.93 -4.05 7.69
CA GLY A 21 6.57 -3.86 7.16
C GLY A 21 6.15 -2.41 6.93
N ARG A 22 7.09 -1.47 6.99
CA ARG A 22 6.83 -0.05 6.73
C ARG A 22 6.79 0.21 5.23
N TYR A 23 5.96 1.16 4.81
CA TYR A 23 5.91 1.65 3.44
C TYR A 23 6.68 2.97 3.32
N GLN A 24 7.49 3.12 2.27
CA GLN A 24 8.24 4.34 1.97
C GLN A 24 8.26 4.60 0.47
N LEU A 25 8.45 5.85 0.04
CA LEU A 25 8.63 6.17 -1.37
C LEU A 25 9.87 5.47 -1.94
N ASP A 26 9.69 4.79 -3.07
CA ASP A 26 10.76 4.05 -3.76
C ASP A 26 11.82 4.99 -4.32
N HIS A 27 11.36 6.12 -4.85
CA HIS A 27 12.22 7.13 -5.47
C HIS A 27 11.93 8.53 -4.94
N ALA A 28 12.95 9.38 -4.99
CA ALA A 28 12.78 10.80 -4.72
C ALA A 28 11.94 11.46 -5.82
N ILE A 29 11.04 12.35 -5.42
CA ILE A 29 10.23 13.14 -6.35
C ILE A 29 11.14 13.98 -7.26
N THR A 30 11.00 13.79 -8.57
CA THR A 30 11.74 14.51 -9.61
C THR A 30 11.25 15.94 -9.79
N ARG A 31 12.04 16.80 -10.42
CA ARG A 31 11.63 18.18 -10.73
C ARG A 31 10.38 18.24 -11.62
N THR A 32 10.24 17.32 -12.57
CA THR A 32 9.08 17.24 -13.46
C THR A 32 7.82 16.87 -12.68
N GLN A 33 7.92 15.86 -11.80
CA GLN A 33 6.84 15.47 -10.90
C GLN A 33 6.45 16.61 -9.95
N GLU A 34 7.43 17.33 -9.39
CA GLU A 34 7.16 18.49 -8.52
C GLU A 34 6.40 19.60 -9.24
N ILE A 35 6.74 19.89 -10.51
CA ILE A 35 6.01 20.86 -11.33
C ILE A 35 4.56 20.43 -11.55
N ILE A 36 4.34 19.14 -11.85
CA ILE A 36 2.98 18.60 -12.02
C ILE A 36 2.20 18.70 -10.71
N LEU A 37 2.77 18.24 -9.59
CA LEU A 37 2.14 18.32 -8.26
C LEU A 37 1.79 19.76 -7.88
N LYS A 38 2.67 20.73 -8.17
CA LYS A 38 2.41 22.16 -7.93
C LYS A 38 1.21 22.68 -8.71
N SER A 39 0.94 22.19 -9.92
CA SER A 39 -0.26 22.57 -10.67
C SER A 39 -1.57 22.11 -9.99
N PHE A 40 -1.48 21.11 -9.10
CA PHE A 40 -2.59 20.64 -8.26
C PHE A 40 -2.55 21.23 -6.83
N GLY A 41 -1.70 22.23 -6.56
CA GLY A 41 -1.55 22.81 -5.23
C GLY A 41 -0.91 21.84 -4.21
N MET A 42 -0.15 20.85 -4.69
CA MET A 42 0.58 19.91 -3.86
C MET A 42 2.08 20.24 -3.88
N THR A 43 2.71 20.17 -2.71
CA THR A 43 4.16 20.30 -2.56
C THR A 43 4.78 18.94 -2.34
N LYS A 44 6.09 18.82 -2.62
CA LYS A 44 6.87 17.63 -2.31
C LYS A 44 6.72 17.22 -0.84
N ASP A 45 6.76 18.19 0.07
CA ASP A 45 6.64 17.94 1.51
C ASP A 45 5.26 17.40 1.88
N LYS A 46 4.19 17.88 1.23
CA LYS A 46 2.83 17.37 1.42
C LYS A 46 2.74 15.91 0.99
N VAL A 47 3.33 15.55 -0.15
CA VAL A 47 3.35 14.15 -0.63
C VAL A 47 4.13 13.25 0.33
N MET A 48 5.29 13.71 0.82
CA MET A 48 6.09 12.98 1.82
C MET A 48 5.32 12.75 3.12
N SER A 49 4.62 13.79 3.61
CA SER A 49 3.78 13.70 4.80
C SER A 49 2.62 12.71 4.61
N GLN A 50 1.96 12.74 3.46
CA GLN A 50 0.87 11.81 3.15
C GLN A 50 1.38 10.37 3.03
N ALA A 51 2.53 10.14 2.40
CA ALA A 51 3.17 8.83 2.32
C ALA A 51 3.46 8.27 3.73
N ALA A 52 4.01 9.09 4.63
CA ALA A 52 4.25 8.69 6.01
C ALA A 52 2.96 8.37 6.78
N ALA A 53 1.90 9.15 6.58
CA ALA A 53 0.59 8.90 7.19
C ALA A 53 -0.03 7.58 6.70
N ILE A 54 0.06 7.29 5.40
CA ILE A 54 -0.40 6.02 4.81
C ILE A 54 0.41 4.86 5.40
N SER A 55 1.74 4.99 5.47
CA SER A 55 2.62 3.98 6.06
C SER A 55 2.25 3.65 7.51
N ALA A 56 1.99 4.68 8.33
CA ALA A 56 1.56 4.50 9.72
C ALA A 56 0.18 3.83 9.83
N ALA A 57 -0.77 4.22 8.97
CA ALA A 57 -2.10 3.62 8.94
C ALA A 57 -2.07 2.13 8.53
N LEU A 58 -1.17 1.77 7.61
CA LEU A 58 -0.97 0.38 7.19
C LEU A 58 -0.26 -0.45 8.28
N ALA A 59 0.71 0.12 8.99
CA ALA A 59 1.36 -0.54 10.12
C ALA A 59 0.36 -0.88 11.24
N GLY A 60 -0.52 0.07 11.61
CA GLY A 60 -1.53 -0.18 12.65
C GLY A 60 -2.63 -1.18 12.26
N LYS A 61 -2.77 -1.52 10.97
CA LYS A 61 -3.74 -2.51 10.49
C LYS A 61 -3.17 -3.93 10.47
N LYS A 62 -1.84 -4.07 10.43
CA LYS A 62 -1.14 -5.36 10.39
C LYS A 62 -1.32 -6.15 11.69
N ASP A 63 -1.37 -5.47 12.85
CA ASP A 63 -1.63 -6.09 14.16
C ASP A 63 -2.99 -6.82 14.23
N SER A 64 -3.95 -6.51 13.35
CA SER A 64 -5.29 -7.13 13.39
C SER A 64 -5.51 -8.29 12.41
N MET A 65 -4.52 -8.58 11.55
CA MET A 65 -4.64 -9.59 10.49
C MET A 65 -3.63 -10.74 10.61
N GLU A 66 -2.66 -10.65 11.52
CA GLU A 66 -1.73 -11.75 11.82
C GLU A 66 -2.40 -12.88 12.63
N ASP A 67 -3.55 -12.62 13.28
CA ASP A 67 -4.28 -13.62 14.08
C ASP A 67 -5.14 -14.62 13.26
N VAL A 68 -5.21 -14.46 11.93
CA VAL A 68 -6.08 -15.31 11.07
C VAL A 68 -5.31 -16.41 10.33
N GLU A 69 -3.98 -16.39 10.36
CA GLU A 69 -3.15 -17.40 9.67
C GLU A 69 -2.99 -18.71 10.47
N ASP A 70 -3.33 -18.71 11.78
CA ASP A 70 -3.23 -19.88 12.68
C ASP A 70 -4.59 -20.60 12.93
N LEU A 71 -5.65 -20.24 12.21
CA LEU A 71 -6.90 -20.99 12.30
C LEU A 71 -6.74 -22.30 11.53
N GLU A 72 -6.44 -23.37 12.27
CA GLU A 72 -6.46 -24.74 11.75
C GLU A 72 -7.78 -24.98 10.98
N PRO A 73 -7.72 -25.64 9.80
CA PRO A 73 -8.93 -25.99 9.08
C PRO A 73 -9.79 -26.86 9.99
N ILE A 74 -10.96 -26.36 10.35
CA ILE A 74 -12.04 -27.15 10.94
C ILE A 74 -12.27 -28.35 10.03
N GLY A 75 -11.81 -29.51 10.48
CA GLY A 75 -11.89 -30.76 9.75
C GLY A 75 -13.33 -30.97 9.28
N GLU A 76 -13.48 -31.28 7.99
CA GLU A 76 -14.73 -31.81 7.47
C GLU A 76 -15.04 -33.08 8.26
N GLU A 77 -16.05 -33.03 9.14
CA GLU A 77 -16.57 -34.24 9.77
C GLU A 77 -17.11 -35.14 8.65
N GLU A 78 -16.33 -36.17 8.32
CA GLU A 78 -16.76 -37.31 7.53
C GLU A 78 -18.00 -37.90 8.22
N ASN A 79 -19.17 -37.59 7.70
CA ASN A 79 -20.38 -38.31 8.04
C ASN A 79 -20.33 -39.67 7.32
N GLU A 80 -19.51 -40.59 7.83
CA GLU A 80 -19.72 -42.01 7.62
C GLU A 80 -20.88 -42.45 8.51
N ASP A 81 -22.11 -42.21 8.08
CA ASP A 81 -23.23 -43.02 8.53
C ASP A 81 -23.48 -44.14 7.53
N ALA A 82 -23.10 -45.31 8.02
CA ALA A 82 -23.08 -46.63 7.42
C ALA A 82 -24.44 -47.09 6.87
N GLU A 83 -24.34 -47.94 5.84
CA GLU A 83 -25.40 -48.83 5.38
C GLU A 83 -26.06 -49.63 6.52
N ALA A 84 -27.39 -49.74 6.47
CA ALA A 84 -28.15 -50.91 6.92
C ALA A 84 -29.46 -51.03 6.13
#